data_AF-A0A1S3IRW7-F1
#
_entry.id   AF-A0A1S3IRW7-F1
#
_cell.length_a   1.000
_cell.length_b   1.000
_cell.length_c   1.000
_cell.angle_alpha   90.00
_cell.angle_beta   90.00
_cell.angle_gamma   90.00
#
_symmetry.space_group_name_H-M   'P 1'
#
loop_
_entity.id
_entity.type
_entity.pdbx_description
1 polymer ?
#
loop_
_entity_poly.entity_id
_entity_poly.type
_entity_poly.pdbx_seq_one_letter_code
_entity_poly.pdbx_strand_id
1 'polypeptide(L)'
;MDGVNDYTDIEENLIDSANYALDSTIKSIIWNQVRQATASDENMNQLLSIIDLGIPKHRHELPPSLREYHQFREHIYSVDGVIIYKDRIIIPPCLREQILSALHAAHQGISSMISRAEASVFWPGITADITAVRANCNHCHQIAPSQPSAPPYNPIPPKYPFQCICADIFMFKGTHYLVIVDRYANWPIVEYASGGSKGLKTSLRRAFSTYGIPEELASDGGPEFTSSEIHANSLKIGVYITVYHL
;
A
#
# COMPACT_ATOMS: atom_id res chain seq x y z
N MET A 1 -19.57 19.76 33.04
CA MET A 1 -19.69 18.40 32.50
C MET A 1 -18.98 18.41 31.17
N ASP A 2 -17.80 17.78 31.19
CA ASP A 2 -17.15 17.01 30.13
C ASP A 2 -16.73 17.78 28.86
N GLY A 3 -15.45 18.00 28.51
CA GLY A 3 -14.20 17.40 28.97
C GLY A 3 -13.82 16.14 28.19
N VAL A 4 -13.25 16.28 26.98
CA VAL A 4 -12.40 15.36 26.17
C VAL A 4 -11.99 16.17 24.91
N ASN A 5 -10.75 16.35 24.44
CA ASN A 5 -9.40 15.92 24.82
C ASN A 5 -8.43 16.99 24.27
N ASP A 6 -7.74 17.71 25.16
CA ASP A 6 -6.73 18.75 24.88
C ASP A 6 -5.31 18.16 25.01
N TYR A 7 -5.17 16.87 24.69
CA TYR A 7 -3.95 16.08 24.96
C TYR A 7 -3.16 15.69 23.70
N THR A 8 -3.73 15.82 22.50
CA THR A 8 -3.04 15.48 21.24
C THR A 8 -2.15 16.59 20.69
N ASP A 9 -2.42 17.86 21.01
CA ASP A 9 -1.66 18.99 20.46
C ASP A 9 -0.45 19.39 21.34
N ILE A 10 -0.35 18.83 22.54
CA ILE A 10 0.79 19.05 23.46
C ILE A 10 1.86 17.97 23.26
N GLU A 11 1.50 16.76 22.82
CA GLU A 11 2.45 15.68 22.53
C GLU A 11 3.18 15.85 21.19
N GLU A 12 2.53 16.39 20.15
CA GLU A 12 3.20 16.70 18.87
C GLU A 12 4.26 17.80 19.03
N ASN A 13 4.01 18.81 19.87
CA ASN A 13 4.96 19.89 20.12
C ASN A 13 6.12 19.50 21.07
N LEU A 14 5.96 18.46 21.90
CA LEU A 14 7.03 17.92 22.75
C LEU A 14 8.05 17.10 21.95
N ILE A 15 7.62 16.45 20.87
CA ILE A 15 8.48 15.64 19.99
C ILE A 15 9.35 16.55 19.08
N ASP A 16 8.82 17.70 18.65
CA ASP A 16 9.57 18.67 17.84
C ASP A 16 10.55 19.52 18.67
N SER A 17 10.20 19.85 19.91
CA SER A 17 11.06 20.60 20.84
C SER A 17 12.24 19.78 21.39
N ALA A 18 12.10 18.45 21.42
CA ALA A 18 13.14 17.54 21.88
C ALA A 18 14.38 17.52 20.96
N ASN A 19 14.23 17.87 19.67
CA ASN A 19 15.26 17.65 18.67
C ASN A 19 16.46 18.62 18.72
N TYR A 20 16.42 19.72 19.49
CA TYR A 20 17.52 20.70 19.49
C TYR A 20 18.36 20.71 20.78
N ALA A 21 17.78 20.35 21.93
CA ALA A 21 18.51 20.29 23.22
C ALA A 21 18.91 18.87 23.64
N LEU A 22 18.22 17.82 23.15
CA LEU A 22 18.61 16.43 23.39
C LEU A 22 19.66 15.89 22.40
N ASP A 23 19.91 16.58 21.27
CA ASP A 23 20.84 16.11 20.24
C ASP A 23 22.25 15.91 20.81
N SER A 24 22.80 16.84 21.60
CA SER A 24 24.16 16.70 22.13
C SER A 24 24.33 15.49 23.08
N THR A 25 23.37 15.27 23.97
CA THR A 25 23.45 14.21 24.99
C THR A 25 23.17 12.85 24.38
N ILE A 26 22.11 12.73 23.57
CA ILE A 26 21.78 11.49 22.86
C ILE A 26 22.89 11.14 21.87
N LYS A 27 23.39 12.12 21.11
CA LYS A 27 24.54 11.93 20.21
C LYS A 27 25.79 11.53 20.98
N SER A 28 26.05 12.06 22.18
CA SER A 28 27.18 11.62 23.02
C SER A 28 27.04 10.16 23.49
N ILE A 29 25.82 9.73 23.84
CA ILE A 29 25.53 8.35 24.26
C ILE A 29 25.70 7.41 23.06
N ILE A 30 25.10 7.75 21.91
CA ILE A 30 25.24 7.00 20.66
C ILE A 30 26.72 6.94 20.26
N TRP A 31 27.45 8.04 20.37
CA TRP A 31 28.88 8.10 20.03
C TRP A 31 29.70 7.13 20.89
N ASN A 32 29.46 7.11 22.20
CA ASN A 32 30.14 6.18 23.10
C ASN A 32 29.77 4.72 22.80
N GLN A 33 28.50 4.43 22.51
CA GLN A 33 28.05 3.10 22.13
C GLN A 33 28.69 2.64 20.81
N VAL A 34 28.70 3.50 19.79
CA VAL A 34 29.32 3.19 18.49
C VAL A 34 30.82 2.98 18.65
N ARG A 35 31.51 3.81 19.46
CA ARG A 35 32.94 3.63 19.75
C ARG A 35 33.22 2.26 20.37
N GLN A 36 32.47 1.89 21.40
CA GLN A 36 32.63 0.59 22.06
C GLN A 36 32.32 -0.59 21.12
N ALA A 37 31.25 -0.48 20.33
CA ALA A 37 30.88 -1.48 19.33
C ALA A 37 31.94 -1.61 18.22
N THR A 38 32.51 -0.49 17.77
CA THR A 38 33.60 -0.46 16.76
C THR A 38 34.84 -1.16 17.29
N ALA A 39 35.21 -0.92 18.55
CA ALA A 39 36.36 -1.57 19.18
C ALA A 39 36.16 -3.09 19.39
N SER A 40 34.89 -3.51 19.59
CA SER A 40 34.54 -4.91 19.85
C SER A 40 34.37 -5.74 18.57
N ASP A 41 33.99 -5.11 17.45
CA ASP A 41 33.82 -5.77 16.16
C ASP A 41 35.15 -5.86 15.41
N GLU A 42 35.58 -7.08 15.09
CA GLU A 42 36.88 -7.35 14.46
C GLU A 42 37.04 -6.62 13.11
N ASN A 43 36.00 -6.62 12.26
CA ASN A 43 36.06 -5.99 10.95
C ASN A 43 36.09 -4.46 11.09
N MET A 44 35.29 -3.90 11.98
CA MET A 44 35.23 -2.44 12.20
C MET A 44 36.52 -1.91 12.82
N ASN A 45 37.11 -2.64 13.78
CA ASN A 45 38.40 -2.29 14.37
C ASN A 45 39.56 -2.41 13.35
N GLN A 46 39.51 -3.43 12.49
CA GLN A 46 40.45 -3.56 11.37
C GLN A 46 40.28 -2.41 10.36
N LEU A 47 39.05 -2.00 10.05
CA LEU A 47 38.78 -0.86 9.19
C LEU A 47 39.31 0.44 9.80
N LEU A 48 39.14 0.65 11.10
CA LEU A 48 39.70 1.78 11.83
C LEU A 48 41.22 1.85 11.68
N SER A 49 41.91 0.71 11.88
CA SER A 49 43.37 0.61 11.72
C SER A 49 43.81 0.92 10.28
N ILE A 50 43.04 0.48 9.28
CA ILE A 50 43.31 0.76 7.85
C ILE A 50 43.11 2.25 7.53
N ILE A 51 42.11 2.90 8.12
CA ILE A 51 41.86 4.33 7.94
C ILE A 51 43.05 5.13 8.48
N ASP A 52 43.53 4.78 9.68
CA ASP A 52 44.64 5.48 10.32
C ASP A 52 45.98 5.30 9.57
N LEU A 53 46.19 4.13 8.94
CA LEU A 53 47.34 3.85 8.08
C LEU A 53 47.21 4.42 6.65
N GLY A 54 46.00 4.77 6.24
CA GLY A 54 45.64 5.17 4.89
C GLY A 54 45.02 4.02 4.09
N ILE A 55 43.81 4.25 3.56
CA ILE A 55 43.09 3.25 2.78
C ILE A 55 43.82 2.97 1.44
N PRO A 56 44.11 1.69 1.10
CA PRO A 56 44.77 1.33 -0.14
C PRO A 56 44.06 1.81 -1.41
N LYS A 57 44.85 2.08 -2.46
CA LYS A 57 44.31 2.52 -3.76
C LYS A 57 43.49 1.43 -4.42
N HIS A 58 43.92 0.16 -4.36
CA HIS A 58 43.21 -0.91 -5.03
C HIS A 58 42.33 -1.73 -4.06
N ARG A 59 41.09 -1.99 -4.48
CA ARG A 59 40.08 -2.71 -3.70
C ARG A 59 40.51 -4.10 -3.24
N HIS A 60 41.34 -4.80 -4.02
CA HIS A 60 41.74 -6.18 -3.72
C HIS A 60 42.74 -6.27 -2.55
N GLU A 61 43.41 -5.17 -2.21
CA GLU A 61 44.32 -5.06 -1.07
C GLU A 61 43.57 -5.03 0.27
N LEU A 62 42.26 -4.71 0.25
CA LEU A 62 41.41 -4.78 1.43
C LEU A 62 40.93 -6.21 1.70
N PRO A 63 40.79 -6.60 2.99
CA PRO A 63 40.12 -7.83 3.39
C PRO A 63 38.75 -7.97 2.73
N PRO A 64 38.32 -9.17 2.33
CA PRO A 64 37.04 -9.38 1.63
C PRO A 64 35.83 -8.71 2.31
N SER A 65 35.75 -8.77 3.64
CA SER A 65 34.70 -8.15 4.46
C SER A 65 34.67 -6.63 4.40
N LEU A 66 35.79 -5.98 4.06
CA LEU A 66 35.93 -4.52 4.04
C LEU A 66 35.92 -3.92 2.63
N ARG A 67 35.90 -4.76 1.59
CA ARG A 67 35.92 -4.31 0.18
C ARG A 67 34.73 -3.46 -0.22
N GLU A 68 33.62 -3.54 0.51
CA GLU A 68 32.44 -2.70 0.29
C GLU A 68 32.65 -1.24 0.69
N TYR A 69 33.60 -0.97 1.60
CA TYR A 69 33.94 0.39 2.03
C TYR A 69 34.87 1.12 1.05
N HIS A 70 35.57 0.39 0.17
CA HIS A 70 36.53 0.96 -0.79
C HIS A 70 35.95 2.05 -1.68
N GLN A 71 34.68 1.91 -2.09
CA GLN A 71 33.99 2.88 -2.93
C GLN A 71 33.74 4.22 -2.23
N PHE A 72 33.82 4.25 -0.89
CA PHE A 72 33.59 5.43 -0.06
C PHE A 72 34.89 6.04 0.49
N ARG A 73 36.05 5.45 0.17
CA ARG A 73 37.37 5.75 0.77
C ARG A 73 37.75 7.24 0.82
N GLU A 74 37.36 8.02 -0.19
CA GLU A 74 37.73 9.44 -0.31
C GLU A 74 37.07 10.33 0.77
N HIS A 75 36.03 9.83 1.42
CA HIS A 75 35.28 10.58 2.44
C HIS A 75 35.11 9.80 3.75
N ILE A 76 35.84 8.69 3.92
CA ILE A 76 35.87 7.94 5.17
C ILE A 76 37.04 8.43 6.00
N TYR A 77 36.78 8.74 7.27
CA TYR A 77 37.79 9.12 8.25
C TYR A 77 37.38 8.67 9.65
N SER A 78 38.30 8.71 10.61
CA SER A 78 38.08 8.35 12.00
C SER A 78 38.12 9.58 12.92
N VAL A 79 37.28 9.61 13.94
CA VAL A 79 37.32 10.60 15.03
C VAL A 79 37.09 9.87 16.35
N ASP A 80 38.05 9.93 17.27
CA ASP A 80 38.00 9.28 18.58
C ASP A 80 37.52 7.82 18.54
N GLY A 81 38.03 7.01 17.60
CA GLY A 81 37.66 5.60 17.47
C GLY A 81 36.27 5.34 16.88
N VAL A 82 35.61 6.36 16.33
CA VAL A 82 34.36 6.24 15.56
C VAL A 82 34.67 6.51 14.09
N ILE A 83 34.14 5.66 13.20
CA ILE A 83 34.32 5.81 11.76
C ILE A 83 33.18 6.67 11.19
N ILE A 84 33.53 7.64 10.35
CA ILE A 84 32.62 8.62 9.77
C ILE A 84 32.74 8.57 8.25
N TYR A 85 31.60 8.64 7.55
CA TYR A 85 31.51 8.85 6.11
C TYR A 85 30.84 10.19 5.82
N LYS A 86 31.61 11.15 5.28
CA LYS A 86 31.20 12.56 5.16
C LYS A 86 30.84 13.15 6.52
N ASP A 87 29.55 13.27 6.81
CA ASP A 87 28.93 13.81 8.02
C ASP A 87 28.12 12.76 8.79
N ARG A 88 28.19 11.48 8.38
CA ARG A 88 27.39 10.39 8.93
C ARG A 88 28.25 9.36 9.65
N ILE A 89 27.75 8.88 10.77
CA ILE A 89 28.41 7.85 11.58
C ILE A 89 28.26 6.49 10.89
N ILE A 90 29.36 5.76 10.70
CA ILE A 90 29.29 4.38 10.23
C ILE A 90 28.87 3.48 11.39
N ILE A 91 27.75 2.76 11.22
CA ILE A 91 27.16 1.94 12.28
C ILE A 91 27.70 0.50 12.23
N PRO A 92 28.33 0.01 13.32
CA PRO A 92 28.76 -1.38 13.45
C PRO A 92 27.59 -2.37 13.32
N PRO A 93 27.82 -3.59 12.80
CA PRO A 93 26.76 -4.57 12.54
C PRO A 93 25.79 -4.81 13.71
N CYS A 94 26.31 -4.92 14.94
CA CYS A 94 25.51 -5.21 16.13
C CYS A 94 24.50 -4.10 16.50
N LEU A 95 24.66 -2.88 16.00
CA LEU A 95 23.76 -1.75 16.27
C LEU A 95 22.79 -1.47 15.11
N ARG A 96 22.96 -2.10 13.95
CA ARG A 96 22.16 -1.82 12.74
C ARG A 96 20.67 -2.10 12.95
N GLU A 97 20.33 -3.19 13.62
CA GLU A 97 18.93 -3.57 13.90
C GLU A 97 18.24 -2.51 14.78
N GLN A 98 18.91 -2.05 15.83
CA GLN A 98 18.39 -1.00 16.71
C GLN A 98 18.15 0.31 15.95
N ILE A 99 19.08 0.71 15.08
CA ILE A 99 18.95 1.91 14.24
C ILE A 99 17.80 1.75 13.23
N LEU A 100 17.70 0.59 12.58
CA LEU A 100 16.61 0.30 11.64
C LEU A 100 15.24 0.36 12.33
N SER A 101 15.13 -0.19 13.54
CA SER A 101 13.92 -0.09 14.36
C SER A 101 13.56 1.36 14.68
N ALA A 102 14.54 2.18 15.07
CA ALA A 102 14.34 3.61 15.33
C ALA A 102 13.95 4.43 14.08
N LEU A 103 14.49 4.09 12.91
CA LEU A 103 14.08 4.67 11.63
C LEU A 103 12.63 4.27 11.30
N HIS A 104 12.22 3.06 11.66
CA HIS A 104 10.90 2.51 11.37
C HIS A 104 9.80 2.88 12.37
N ALA A 105 10.14 3.39 13.57
CA ALA A 105 9.22 3.55 14.70
C ALA A 105 7.89 4.28 14.40
N ALA A 106 7.89 5.22 13.44
CA ALA A 106 6.69 5.96 13.02
C ALA A 106 6.02 5.40 11.74
N HIS A 107 6.34 4.15 11.36
CA HIS A 107 5.83 3.45 10.17
C HIS A 107 5.90 4.28 8.87
N GLN A 108 6.91 5.14 8.79
CA GLN A 108 7.09 6.06 7.67
C GLN A 108 7.44 5.30 6.38
N GLY A 109 7.12 5.91 5.25
CA GLY A 109 7.52 5.39 3.95
C GLY A 109 9.04 5.30 3.79
N ILE A 110 9.49 4.46 2.85
CA ILE A 110 10.91 4.21 2.56
C ILE A 110 11.70 5.52 2.35
N SER A 111 11.16 6.49 1.61
CA SER A 111 11.83 7.77 1.34
C SER A 111 12.13 8.58 2.61
N SER A 112 11.22 8.57 3.59
CA SER A 112 11.42 9.27 4.86
C SER A 112 12.48 8.58 5.71
N MET A 113 12.45 7.24 5.77
CA MET A 113 13.47 6.45 6.46
C MET A 113 14.87 6.68 5.85
N ILE A 114 14.97 6.72 4.52
CA ILE A 114 16.22 7.02 3.81
C ILE A 114 16.69 8.44 4.14
N SER A 115 15.81 9.45 4.07
CA SER A 115 16.19 10.84 4.36
C SER A 115 16.73 11.01 5.79
N ARG A 116 16.09 10.37 6.78
CA ARG A 116 16.59 10.37 8.18
C ARG A 116 17.93 9.67 8.31
N ALA A 117 18.12 8.54 7.63
CA ALA A 117 19.41 7.86 7.62
C ALA A 117 20.51 8.73 6.97
N GLU A 118 20.21 9.38 5.84
CA GLU A 118 21.12 10.30 5.15
C GLU A 118 21.49 11.55 5.97
N ALA A 119 20.74 11.89 7.00
CA ALA A 119 21.07 12.99 7.90
C ALA A 119 22.07 12.60 9.02
N SER A 120 22.25 11.31 9.34
CA SER A 120 22.98 10.93 10.56
C SER A 120 23.82 9.67 10.51
N VAL A 121 23.42 8.64 9.76
CA VAL A 121 23.99 7.29 9.87
C VAL A 121 24.26 6.63 8.52
N PHE A 122 25.21 5.71 8.49
CA PHE A 122 25.60 5.04 7.26
C PHE A 122 26.10 3.62 7.51
N TRP A 123 25.82 2.73 6.57
CA TRP A 123 26.61 1.53 6.29
C TRP A 123 26.35 1.12 4.84
N PRO A 124 27.29 0.39 4.19
CA PRO A 124 27.03 -0.18 2.88
C PRO A 124 25.79 -1.08 2.92
N GLY A 125 24.80 -0.80 2.06
CA GLY A 125 23.55 -1.57 2.01
C GLY A 125 22.39 -1.03 2.85
N ILE A 126 22.54 0.06 3.60
CA ILE A 126 21.49 0.64 4.45
C ILE A 126 20.12 0.81 3.76
N THR A 127 20.10 1.23 2.49
CA THR A 127 18.86 1.40 1.72
C THR A 127 18.14 0.07 1.48
N ALA A 128 18.89 -1.01 1.23
CA ALA A 128 18.32 -2.34 1.06
C ALA A 128 17.72 -2.84 2.38
N ASP A 129 18.42 -2.62 3.49
CA ASP A 129 17.94 -3.00 4.83
C ASP A 129 16.67 -2.21 5.22
N ILE A 130 16.63 -0.89 4.97
CA ILE A 130 15.44 -0.06 5.16
C ILE A 130 14.26 -0.60 4.35
N THR A 131 14.51 -0.95 3.10
CA THR A 131 13.48 -1.48 2.19
C THR A 131 12.93 -2.81 2.71
N ALA A 132 13.82 -3.71 3.19
CA ALA A 132 13.43 -4.99 3.77
C ALA A 132 12.62 -4.82 5.06
N VAL A 133 13.01 -3.91 5.95
CA VAL A 133 12.27 -3.63 7.20
C VAL A 133 10.85 -3.13 6.90
N ARG A 134 10.69 -2.17 5.98
CA ARG A 134 9.35 -1.70 5.58
C ARG A 134 8.55 -2.82 4.93
N ALA A 135 9.18 -3.61 4.05
CA ALA A 135 8.52 -4.70 3.34
C ALA A 135 8.09 -5.84 4.27
N ASN A 136 8.72 -6.02 5.42
CA ASN A 136 8.33 -7.07 6.38
C ASN A 136 7.38 -6.55 7.48
N CYS A 137 6.98 -5.28 7.44
CA CYS A 137 6.09 -4.70 8.45
C CYS A 137 4.62 -4.94 8.12
N ASN A 138 3.94 -5.71 8.98
CA ASN A 138 2.50 -6.00 8.84
C ASN A 138 1.64 -4.73 8.88
N HIS A 139 1.96 -3.78 9.76
CA HIS A 139 1.20 -2.52 9.86
C HIS A 139 1.31 -1.71 8.57
N CYS A 140 2.54 -1.54 8.05
CA CYS A 140 2.78 -0.86 6.78
C CYS A 140 2.09 -1.53 5.59
N HIS A 141 1.95 -2.86 5.61
CA HIS A 141 1.22 -3.61 4.58
C HIS A 141 -0.29 -3.35 4.63
N GLN A 142 -0.88 -3.31 5.84
CA GLN A 142 -2.32 -3.10 6.00
C GLN A 142 -2.77 -1.71 5.54
N ILE A 143 -1.93 -0.69 5.73
CA ILE A 143 -2.23 0.70 5.36
C ILE A 143 -1.75 1.06 3.95
N ALA A 144 -1.08 0.13 3.24
CA ALA A 144 -0.58 0.40 1.90
C ALA A 144 -1.76 0.65 0.94
N PRO A 145 -1.65 1.64 0.02
CA PRO A 145 -2.67 1.84 -1.01
C PRO A 145 -2.91 0.55 -1.78
N SER A 146 -4.18 0.20 -1.99
CA SER A 146 -4.53 -0.89 -2.89
C SER A 146 -4.05 -0.58 -4.31
N GLN A 147 -3.68 -1.63 -5.05
CA GLN A 147 -3.45 -1.49 -6.48
C GLN A 147 -4.72 -0.93 -7.14
N PRO A 148 -4.60 -0.03 -8.13
CA PRO A 148 -5.75 0.44 -8.88
C PRO A 148 -6.48 -0.76 -9.48
N SER A 149 -7.81 -0.79 -9.33
CA SER A 149 -8.65 -1.81 -9.96
C SER A 149 -8.33 -1.92 -11.45
N ALA A 150 -8.35 -3.14 -11.97
CA ALA A 150 -8.21 -3.34 -13.41
C ALA A 150 -9.26 -2.49 -14.15
N PRO A 151 -8.91 -1.90 -15.31
CA PRO A 151 -9.89 -1.14 -16.09
C PRO A 151 -11.10 -2.02 -16.43
N PRO A 152 -12.32 -1.47 -16.42
CA PRO A 152 -13.53 -2.24 -16.68
C PRO A 152 -13.47 -2.90 -18.06
N TYR A 153 -13.98 -4.13 -18.17
CA TYR A 153 -14.06 -4.83 -19.44
C TYR A 153 -15.13 -4.18 -20.32
N ASN A 154 -14.79 -3.86 -21.58
CA ASN A 154 -15.77 -3.36 -22.54
C ASN A 154 -16.78 -4.47 -22.86
N PRO A 155 -18.09 -4.29 -22.57
CA PRO A 155 -19.06 -5.33 -22.88
C PRO A 155 -19.17 -5.51 -24.40
N ILE A 156 -19.41 -6.75 -24.83
CA ILE A 156 -19.57 -7.08 -26.25
C ILE A 156 -20.80 -6.30 -26.77
N PRO A 157 -20.69 -5.56 -27.90
CA PRO A 157 -21.83 -4.83 -28.44
C PRO A 157 -22.88 -5.82 -29.01
N PRO A 158 -24.17 -5.59 -28.77
CA PRO A 158 -25.23 -6.40 -29.38
C PRO A 158 -25.26 -6.20 -30.90
N LYS A 159 -25.67 -7.25 -31.62
CA LYS A 159 -25.77 -7.31 -33.08
C LYS A 159 -27.19 -7.00 -33.59
N TYR A 160 -28.20 -7.17 -32.75
CA TYR A 160 -29.60 -6.95 -33.12
C TYR A 160 -30.43 -6.48 -31.90
N PRO A 161 -31.59 -5.83 -32.12
CA PRO A 161 -32.44 -5.34 -31.04
C PRO A 161 -32.80 -6.44 -30.05
N PHE A 162 -32.77 -6.10 -28.76
CA PHE A 162 -33.13 -6.98 -27.64
C PHE A 162 -32.23 -8.20 -27.44
N GLN A 163 -31.08 -8.29 -28.12
CA GLN A 163 -30.09 -9.35 -27.88
C GLN A 163 -29.50 -9.24 -26.46
N CYS A 164 -29.12 -8.03 -26.04
CA CYS A 164 -28.57 -7.74 -24.73
C CYS A 164 -29.35 -6.59 -24.10
N ILE A 165 -29.80 -6.78 -22.87
CA ILE A 165 -30.55 -5.76 -22.12
C ILE A 165 -29.85 -5.41 -20.82
N CYS A 166 -30.00 -4.17 -20.37
CA CYS A 166 -29.69 -3.75 -19.00
C CYS A 166 -30.98 -3.61 -18.23
N ALA A 167 -31.01 -4.05 -16.97
CA ALA A 167 -32.16 -3.92 -16.09
C ALA A 167 -31.75 -3.29 -14.76
N ASP A 168 -32.62 -2.43 -14.22
CA ASP A 168 -32.44 -1.80 -12.92
C ASP A 168 -33.80 -1.59 -12.24
N ILE A 169 -33.80 -1.56 -10.90
CA ILE A 169 -34.99 -1.27 -10.10
C ILE A 169 -34.80 0.07 -9.40
N PHE A 170 -35.77 0.97 -9.57
CA PHE A 170 -35.80 2.23 -8.86
C PHE A 170 -37.15 2.46 -8.17
N MET A 171 -37.17 3.36 -7.19
CA MET A 171 -38.40 3.76 -6.50
C MET A 171 -38.76 5.19 -6.88
N PHE A 172 -40.03 5.41 -7.22
CA PHE A 172 -40.57 6.74 -7.45
C PHE A 172 -41.94 6.88 -6.78
N LYS A 173 -42.10 7.90 -5.92
CA LYS A 173 -43.32 8.17 -5.14
C LYS A 173 -43.85 6.93 -4.39
N GLY A 174 -42.95 6.20 -3.73
CA GLY A 174 -43.30 5.00 -2.95
C GLY A 174 -43.67 3.77 -3.78
N THR A 175 -43.47 3.81 -5.09
CA THR A 175 -43.74 2.69 -6.01
C THR A 175 -42.43 2.23 -6.65
N HIS A 176 -42.22 0.92 -6.72
CA HIS A 176 -41.07 0.31 -7.37
C HIS A 176 -41.33 0.09 -8.87
N TYR A 177 -40.33 0.41 -9.67
CA TYR A 177 -40.34 0.26 -11.12
C TYR A 177 -39.12 -0.53 -11.56
N LEU A 178 -39.32 -1.38 -12.56
CA LEU A 178 -38.26 -2.03 -13.31
C LEU A 178 -38.05 -1.21 -14.59
N VAL A 179 -36.83 -0.72 -14.80
CA VAL A 179 -36.41 -0.20 -16.10
C VAL A 179 -35.58 -1.26 -16.81
N ILE A 180 -35.90 -1.48 -18.08
CA ILE A 180 -35.13 -2.33 -18.99
C ILE A 180 -34.69 -1.46 -20.16
N VAL A 181 -33.43 -1.52 -20.54
CA VAL A 181 -32.90 -0.81 -21.70
C VAL A 181 -32.35 -1.82 -22.69
N ASP A 182 -32.84 -1.78 -23.92
CA ASP A 182 -32.21 -2.48 -25.04
C ASP A 182 -30.86 -1.83 -25.36
N ARG A 183 -29.76 -2.59 -25.23
CA ARG A 183 -28.41 -2.07 -25.47
C ARG A 183 -28.14 -1.76 -26.94
N TYR A 184 -28.93 -2.31 -27.87
CA TYR A 184 -28.76 -2.06 -29.30
C TYR A 184 -29.40 -0.73 -29.72
N ALA A 185 -30.70 -0.55 -29.46
CA ALA A 185 -31.45 0.64 -29.86
C ALA A 185 -31.42 1.78 -28.82
N ASN A 186 -30.88 1.53 -27.63
CA ASN A 186 -30.99 2.41 -26.46
C ASN A 186 -32.47 2.71 -26.12
N TRP A 187 -33.33 1.70 -26.25
CA TRP A 187 -34.78 1.84 -26.06
C TRP A 187 -35.19 1.47 -24.63
N PRO A 188 -35.74 2.41 -23.84
CA PRO A 188 -36.17 2.13 -22.48
C PRO A 188 -37.59 1.54 -22.42
N ILE A 189 -37.78 0.58 -21.52
CA ILE A 189 -39.03 -0.06 -21.17
C ILE A 189 -39.19 0.08 -19.66
N VAL A 190 -40.33 0.58 -19.19
CA VAL A 190 -40.59 0.77 -17.77
C VAL A 190 -41.83 -0.02 -17.37
N GLU A 191 -41.67 -0.87 -16.35
CA GLU A 191 -42.71 -1.76 -15.85
C GLU A 191 -42.90 -1.58 -14.35
N TYR A 192 -44.14 -1.70 -13.87
CA TYR A 192 -44.39 -1.75 -12.42
C TYR A 192 -43.78 -3.02 -11.83
N ALA A 193 -43.02 -2.90 -10.74
CA ALA A 193 -42.32 -4.01 -10.10
C ALA A 193 -42.57 -4.03 -8.58
N SER A 194 -43.82 -4.26 -8.18
CA SER A 194 -44.19 -4.38 -6.77
C SER A 194 -43.98 -5.80 -6.24
N GLY A 195 -43.47 -5.95 -5.01
CA GLY A 195 -43.41 -7.25 -4.31
C GLY A 195 -42.11 -8.03 -4.50
N GLY A 196 -40.96 -7.34 -4.57
CA GLY A 196 -39.62 -7.95 -4.58
C GLY A 196 -39.34 -8.84 -5.79
N SER A 197 -38.61 -9.95 -5.58
CA SER A 197 -38.19 -10.92 -6.62
C SER A 197 -39.35 -11.44 -7.47
N LYS A 198 -40.51 -11.70 -6.85
CA LYS A 198 -41.70 -12.21 -7.53
C LYS A 198 -42.32 -11.17 -8.47
N GLY A 199 -42.35 -9.91 -8.02
CA GLY A 199 -42.77 -8.77 -8.84
C GLY A 199 -41.85 -8.57 -10.03
N LEU A 200 -40.54 -8.53 -9.78
CA LEU A 200 -39.50 -8.45 -10.80
C LEU A 200 -39.66 -9.55 -11.87
N LYS A 201 -39.78 -10.81 -11.43
CA LYS A 201 -39.98 -11.95 -12.34
C LYS A 201 -41.21 -11.79 -13.24
N THR A 202 -42.31 -11.29 -12.68
CA THR A 202 -43.56 -11.12 -13.43
C THR A 202 -43.39 -10.04 -14.50
N SER A 203 -42.69 -8.96 -14.18
CA SER A 203 -42.41 -7.87 -15.12
C SER A 203 -41.40 -8.25 -16.19
N LEU A 204 -40.33 -8.98 -15.85
CA LEU A 204 -39.41 -9.55 -16.84
C LEU A 204 -40.13 -10.50 -17.81
N ARG A 205 -41.02 -11.38 -17.32
CA ARG A 205 -41.79 -12.28 -18.20
C ARG A 205 -42.69 -11.52 -19.18
N ARG A 206 -43.28 -10.40 -18.74
CA ARG A 206 -44.11 -9.54 -19.59
C ARG A 206 -43.27 -8.90 -20.69
N ALA A 207 -42.12 -8.32 -20.32
CA ALA A 207 -41.17 -7.76 -21.27
C ALA A 207 -40.71 -8.82 -22.29
N PHE A 208 -40.31 -10.01 -21.82
CA PHE A 208 -39.80 -11.06 -22.72
C PHE A 208 -40.88 -11.63 -23.65
N SER A 209 -42.13 -11.67 -23.19
CA SER A 209 -43.25 -12.11 -24.03
C SER A 209 -43.59 -11.09 -25.12
N THR A 210 -43.24 -9.82 -24.90
CA THR A 210 -43.55 -8.72 -25.84
C THR A 210 -42.42 -8.50 -26.85
N TYR A 211 -41.18 -8.51 -26.39
CA TYR A 211 -40.00 -8.13 -27.20
C TYR A 211 -39.11 -9.31 -27.59
N GLY A 212 -39.39 -10.51 -27.08
CA GLY A 212 -38.55 -11.69 -27.25
C GLY A 212 -37.68 -11.98 -26.02
N ILE A 213 -36.98 -13.11 -26.03
CA ILE A 213 -36.08 -13.50 -24.93
C ILE A 213 -34.67 -13.00 -25.28
N PRO A 214 -34.02 -12.21 -24.41
CA PRO A 214 -32.66 -11.74 -24.65
C PRO A 214 -31.64 -12.86 -24.43
N GLU A 215 -30.47 -12.77 -25.06
CA GLU A 215 -29.33 -13.64 -24.75
C GLU A 215 -28.66 -13.24 -23.43
N GLU A 216 -28.59 -11.93 -23.15
CA GLU A 216 -27.94 -11.35 -21.97
C GLU A 216 -28.85 -10.36 -21.23
N LEU A 217 -28.94 -10.49 -19.92
CA LEU A 217 -29.48 -9.47 -19.01
C LEU A 217 -28.39 -9.03 -18.04
N ALA A 218 -28.02 -7.75 -18.11
CA ALA A 218 -27.07 -7.09 -17.21
C ALA A 218 -27.81 -6.36 -16.08
N SER A 219 -27.36 -6.54 -14.82
CA SER A 219 -27.91 -5.85 -13.64
C SER A 219 -26.80 -5.54 -12.62
N ASP A 220 -27.10 -4.64 -11.68
CA ASP A 220 -26.26 -4.27 -10.53
C ASP A 220 -26.09 -5.37 -9.44
N GLY A 221 -26.83 -6.49 -9.54
CA GLY A 221 -26.77 -7.55 -8.55
C GLY A 221 -27.57 -7.27 -7.27
N GLY A 222 -28.53 -6.33 -7.31
CA GLY A 222 -29.43 -6.08 -6.20
C GLY A 222 -30.11 -7.35 -5.66
N PRO A 223 -30.57 -7.36 -4.40
CA PRO A 223 -31.16 -8.53 -3.74
C PRO A 223 -32.28 -9.21 -4.56
N GLU A 224 -33.04 -8.40 -5.29
CA GLU A 224 -34.13 -8.84 -6.14
C GLU A 224 -33.62 -9.67 -7.32
N PHE A 225 -32.50 -9.27 -7.93
CA PHE A 225 -31.85 -9.93 -9.07
C PHE A 225 -31.01 -11.15 -8.66
N THR A 226 -30.48 -11.16 -7.43
CA THR A 226 -29.66 -12.25 -6.89
C THR A 226 -30.46 -13.33 -6.16
N SER A 227 -31.78 -13.17 -6.04
CA SER A 227 -32.67 -14.17 -5.44
C SER A 227 -32.62 -15.53 -6.16
N SER A 228 -32.74 -16.61 -5.38
CA SER A 228 -32.76 -17.99 -5.89
C SER A 228 -33.90 -18.25 -6.90
N GLU A 229 -35.00 -17.51 -6.76
CA GLU A 229 -36.15 -17.56 -7.66
C GLU A 229 -35.82 -17.08 -9.09
N ILE A 230 -34.94 -16.10 -9.24
CA ILE A 230 -34.52 -15.55 -10.54
C ILE A 230 -33.52 -16.51 -11.19
N HIS A 231 -32.52 -16.96 -10.44
CA HIS A 231 -31.49 -17.89 -10.92
C HIS A 231 -32.06 -19.24 -11.40
N ALA A 232 -33.06 -19.78 -10.70
CA ALA A 232 -33.71 -21.03 -11.11
C ALA A 232 -34.54 -20.91 -12.42
N ASN A 233 -34.90 -19.69 -12.83
CA ASN A 233 -35.67 -19.45 -14.06
C ASN A 233 -34.82 -18.99 -15.25
N SER A 234 -33.74 -18.23 -15.03
CA SER A 234 -32.83 -17.82 -16.11
C SER A 234 -32.23 -19.03 -16.83
N LEU A 235 -31.83 -20.06 -16.06
CA LEU A 235 -31.35 -21.35 -16.57
C LEU A 235 -32.41 -22.13 -17.39
N LYS A 236 -33.71 -21.89 -17.15
CA LYS A 236 -34.80 -22.55 -17.89
C LYS A 236 -35.23 -21.81 -19.15
N ILE A 237 -34.94 -20.51 -19.24
CA ILE A 237 -35.37 -19.62 -20.34
C ILE A 237 -34.21 -19.35 -21.31
N GLY A 238 -32.97 -19.73 -20.95
CA GLY A 238 -31.79 -19.58 -21.81
C GLY A 238 -31.17 -18.18 -21.76
N VAL A 239 -31.43 -17.41 -20.69
CA VAL A 239 -30.89 -16.05 -20.51
C VAL A 239 -29.67 -16.11 -19.60
N TYR A 240 -28.56 -15.53 -20.02
CA TYR A 240 -27.39 -15.34 -19.17
C TYR A 240 -27.56 -14.05 -18.34
N ILE A 241 -27.51 -14.16 -17.02
CA ILE A 241 -27.56 -12.99 -16.11
C ILE A 241 -26.12 -12.61 -15.76
N THR A 242 -25.71 -11.42 -16.17
CA THR A 242 -24.42 -10.85 -15.79
C THR A 242 -24.65 -9.83 -14.68
N VAL A 243 -24.09 -10.11 -13.51
CA VAL A 243 -24.07 -9.17 -12.38
C VAL A 243 -22.79 -8.35 -12.47
N TYR A 244 -22.92 -7.04 -12.63
CA TYR A 244 -21.80 -6.12 -12.57
C TYR A 244 -21.73 -5.55 -11.17
N HIS A 245 -20.64 -5.86 -10.45
CA HIS A 245 -20.29 -5.13 -9.23
C HIS A 245 -19.68 -3.79 -9.65
N LEU A 246 -20.44 -2.72 -9.47
CA LEU A 246 -19.94 -1.34 -9.58
C LEU A 246 -19.08 -0.97 -8.37
#